data_AF-A0A1E3H1H8-F1
#
_entry.id   AF-A0A1E3H1H8-F1
#
_cell.length_a   1.000
_cell.length_b   1.000
_cell.length_c   1.000
_cell.angle_alpha   90.00
_cell.angle_beta   90.00
_cell.angle_gamma   90.00
#
_symmetry.space_group_name_H-M   'P 1'
#
loop_
_entity.id
_entity.type
_entity.pdbx_description
1 polymer ?
#
loop_
_entity_poly.entity_id
_entity_poly.type
_entity_poly.pdbx_seq_one_letter_code
_entity_poly.pdbx_strand_id
1 'polypeptide(L)'
;MKIMDYVWPVVGLCAVVLSGWLLYKELQGISFDDVVHSLAAIPLHQWLMAVAGAIVAYAALAWYDRIALMHLGRRIPWLFISIASFTTYALSHNIGASVLSGAVVRYRAYSSRGLSASEIGILVAFCSFTFALGTVLLGAFVLLFDPALVERLHEGTPLWVPMVIGFLMLSAVVAT
;
A
#
# COMPACT_ATOMS: atom_id res chain seq x y z
N MET A 1 14.67 22.61 17.61
CA MET A 1 14.40 21.23 17.17
C MET A 1 13.11 20.60 17.74
N LYS A 2 12.44 21.15 18.77
CA LYS A 2 11.27 20.52 19.39
C LYS A 2 9.91 20.64 18.66
N ILE A 3 9.74 21.58 17.73
CA ILE A 3 8.44 21.79 17.05
C ILE A 3 8.15 20.71 16.01
N MET A 4 9.17 20.25 15.28
CA MET A 4 9.03 19.18 14.27
C MET A 4 8.55 17.85 14.86
N ASP A 5 8.89 17.58 16.12
CA ASP A 5 8.50 16.33 16.81
C ASP A 5 6.98 16.25 17.06
N TYR A 6 6.28 17.39 17.10
CA TYR A 6 4.82 17.45 17.29
C TYR A 6 4.03 17.53 15.98
N VAL A 7 4.66 17.89 14.87
CA VAL A 7 3.98 18.02 13.58
C VAL A 7 3.36 16.68 13.14
N TRP A 8 4.14 15.59 13.19
CA TRP A 8 3.66 14.27 12.76
C TRP A 8 2.52 13.72 13.62
N PRO A 9 2.58 13.77 14.97
CA PRO A 9 1.44 13.43 15.82
C PRO A 9 0.20 14.26 15.53
N VAL A 10 0.34 15.59 15.32
CA VAL A 10 -0.80 16.46 15.04
C VAL A 10 -1.42 16.12 13.69
N VAL A 11 -0.62 15.95 12.63
CA VAL A 11 -1.11 15.53 11.31
C VAL A 11 -1.82 14.18 11.39
N GLY A 12 -1.23 13.20 12.10
CA GLY A 12 -1.84 11.90 12.31
C GLY A 12 -3.17 11.99 13.07
N LEU A 13 -3.23 12.78 14.14
CA LEU A 13 -4.45 13.01 14.92
C LEU A 13 -5.53 13.69 14.07
N CYS A 14 -5.18 14.73 13.32
CA CYS A 14 -6.10 15.38 12.38
C CYS A 14 -6.64 14.39 11.35
N ALA A 15 -5.79 13.54 10.77
CA ALA A 15 -6.22 12.51 9.82
C ALA A 15 -7.17 11.48 10.45
N VAL A 16 -6.93 11.07 11.70
CA VAL A 16 -7.82 10.17 12.45
C VAL A 16 -9.16 10.82 12.73
N VAL A 17 -9.18 12.07 13.23
CA VAL A 17 -10.43 12.81 13.51
C VAL A 17 -11.24 13.03 12.23
N LEU A 18 -10.59 13.46 11.15
CA LEU A 18 -11.25 13.68 9.86
C LEU A 18 -11.80 12.37 9.28
N SER A 19 -11.00 11.29 9.28
CA SER A 19 -11.44 9.97 8.82
C SER A 19 -12.62 9.44 9.66
N GLY A 20 -12.55 9.58 10.98
CA GLY A 20 -13.62 9.16 11.89
C GLY A 20 -14.90 9.95 11.70
N TRP A 21 -14.80 11.27 11.50
CA TRP A 21 -15.95 12.12 11.19
C TRP A 21 -16.59 11.76 9.84
N LEU A 22 -15.77 11.52 8.81
CA LEU A 22 -16.25 11.10 7.49
C LEU A 22 -16.95 9.74 7.56
N LEU A 23 -16.34 8.74 8.21
CA LEU A 23 -16.94 7.43 8.43
C LEU A 23 -18.25 7.53 9.21
N TYR A 24 -18.32 8.35 10.25
CA TYR A 24 -19.56 8.57 10.99
C TYR A 24 -20.66 9.15 10.09
N LYS A 25 -20.33 10.16 9.28
CA LYS A 25 -21.29 10.79 8.36
C LYS A 25 -21.82 9.82 7.31
N GLU A 26 -20.97 8.95 6.78
CA GLU A 26 -21.36 7.94 5.77
C GLU A 26 -22.12 6.75 6.39
N LEU A 27 -21.76 6.34 7.61
CA LEU A 27 -22.32 5.14 8.25
C LEU A 27 -23.51 5.43 9.18
N GLN A 28 -23.81 6.69 9.53
CA GLN A 28 -24.90 7.02 10.48
C GLN A 28 -26.29 6.49 10.06
N GLY A 29 -26.49 6.21 8.76
CA GLY A 29 -27.73 5.63 8.23
C GLY A 29 -27.78 4.10 8.21
N ILE A 30 -26.72 3.41 8.65
CA ILE A 30 -26.59 1.96 8.58
C ILE A 30 -26.68 1.39 10.00
N SER A 31 -27.63 0.48 10.24
CA SER A 31 -27.73 -0.18 11.54
C SER A 31 -26.67 -1.28 11.69
N PHE A 32 -26.32 -1.63 12.93
CA PHE A 32 -25.40 -2.75 13.18
C PHE A 32 -25.95 -4.07 12.63
N ASP A 33 -27.26 -4.29 12.73
CA ASP A 33 -27.92 -5.48 12.20
C ASP A 33 -27.79 -5.58 10.68
N ASP A 34 -27.87 -4.45 9.96
CA ASP A 34 -27.66 -4.41 8.49
C ASP A 34 -26.24 -4.86 8.12
N VAL A 35 -25.23 -4.48 8.91
CA VAL A 35 -23.83 -4.89 8.69
C VAL A 35 -23.68 -6.40 8.91
N VAL A 36 -24.24 -6.94 9.99
CA VAL A 36 -24.18 -8.38 10.29
C VAL A 36 -24.90 -9.19 9.22
N HIS A 37 -26.09 -8.76 8.81
CA HIS A 37 -26.84 -9.38 7.73
C HIS A 37 -26.08 -9.34 6.40
N SER A 38 -25.44 -8.22 6.08
CA SER A 38 -24.63 -8.08 4.88
C SER A 38 -23.43 -9.03 4.88
N LEU A 39 -22.72 -9.16 6.01
CA LEU A 39 -21.61 -10.11 6.14
C LEU A 39 -22.07 -11.56 6.04
N ALA A 40 -23.21 -11.90 6.62
CA ALA A 40 -23.81 -13.24 6.53
C ALA A 40 -24.30 -13.59 5.12
N ALA A 41 -24.66 -12.58 4.32
CA ALA A 41 -25.07 -12.76 2.93
C ALA A 41 -23.89 -13.05 1.97
N ILE A 42 -22.64 -12.79 2.38
CA ILE A 42 -21.46 -13.06 1.54
C ILE A 42 -21.23 -14.58 1.46
N PRO A 43 -21.35 -15.18 0.27
CA PRO A 43 -21.17 -16.62 0.11
C PRO A 43 -19.68 -17.01 0.30
N LEU A 44 -19.44 -18.23 0.81
CA LEU A 44 -18.10 -18.74 1.13
C LEU A 44 -17.09 -18.61 -0.02
N HIS A 45 -17.52 -18.79 -1.27
CA HIS A 45 -16.61 -18.67 -2.41
C HIS A 45 -16.01 -17.26 -2.56
N GLN A 46 -16.74 -16.20 -2.19
CA GLN A 46 -16.21 -14.83 -2.22
C GLN A 46 -15.15 -14.62 -1.14
N TRP A 47 -15.34 -15.20 0.05
CA TRP A 47 -14.32 -15.23 1.10
C TRP A 47 -13.05 -15.95 0.64
N LEU A 48 -13.19 -17.10 -0.02
CA LEU A 48 -12.04 -17.83 -0.57
C LEU A 48 -11.31 -17.02 -1.64
N MET A 49 -12.02 -16.31 -2.51
CA MET A 49 -11.42 -15.42 -3.52
C MET A 49 -10.71 -14.23 -2.88
N ALA A 50 -11.26 -13.64 -1.81
CA ALA A 50 -10.60 -12.57 -1.06
C ALA A 50 -9.29 -13.06 -0.40
N VAL A 51 -9.31 -14.25 0.21
CA VAL A 51 -8.11 -14.88 0.79
C VAL A 51 -7.08 -15.19 -0.30
N ALA A 52 -7.51 -15.75 -1.43
CA ALA A 52 -6.62 -16.03 -2.56
C ALA A 52 -5.98 -14.75 -3.11
N GLY A 53 -6.77 -13.68 -3.27
CA GLY A 53 -6.28 -12.36 -3.67
C GLY A 53 -5.26 -11.79 -2.68
N ALA A 54 -5.49 -11.94 -1.38
CA ALA A 54 -4.53 -11.54 -0.36
C ALA A 54 -3.22 -12.35 -0.45
N ILE A 55 -3.29 -13.66 -0.65
CA ILE A 55 -2.10 -14.51 -0.84
C ILE A 55 -1.31 -14.06 -2.08
N VAL A 56 -1.98 -13.79 -3.20
CA VAL A 56 -1.34 -13.29 -4.42
C VAL A 56 -0.69 -11.94 -4.18
N ALA A 57 -1.36 -11.02 -3.48
CA ALA A 57 -0.79 -9.72 -3.13
C ALA A 57 0.46 -9.87 -2.27
N TYR A 58 0.44 -10.70 -1.21
CA TYR A 58 1.61 -10.94 -0.36
C TYR A 58 2.75 -11.68 -1.09
N ALA A 59 2.42 -12.56 -2.04
CA ALA A 59 3.41 -13.20 -2.89
C ALA A 59 4.10 -12.18 -3.82
N ALA A 60 3.33 -11.26 -4.40
CA ALA A 60 3.87 -10.15 -5.18
C ALA A 60 4.79 -9.28 -4.30
N LEU A 61 4.35 -8.93 -3.08
CA LEU A 61 5.15 -8.20 -2.09
C LEU A 61 6.47 -8.89 -1.70
N ALA A 62 6.49 -10.21 -1.60
CA ALA A 62 7.74 -10.98 -1.42
C ALA A 62 8.67 -10.89 -2.64
N TRP A 63 8.09 -10.78 -3.84
CA TRP A 63 8.86 -10.62 -5.08
C TRP A 63 9.59 -9.28 -5.16
N TYR A 64 9.04 -8.21 -4.56
CA TYR A 64 9.75 -6.92 -4.44
C TYR A 64 11.09 -7.09 -3.71
N ASP A 65 11.08 -7.70 -2.52
CA ASP A 65 12.32 -7.95 -1.77
C ASP A 65 13.26 -8.87 -2.53
N ARG A 66 12.72 -9.88 -3.23
CA ARG A 66 13.53 -10.79 -4.03
C ARG A 66 14.25 -10.07 -5.17
N ILE A 67 13.56 -9.21 -5.91
CA ILE A 67 14.17 -8.43 -6.99
C ILE A 67 15.24 -7.49 -6.43
N ALA A 68 14.95 -6.80 -5.33
CA ALA A 68 15.93 -5.95 -4.66
C ALA A 68 17.18 -6.73 -4.20
N LEU A 69 17.01 -7.93 -3.65
CA LEU A 69 18.12 -8.81 -3.25
C LEU A 69 18.91 -9.33 -4.45
N MET A 70 18.25 -9.62 -5.58
CA MET A 70 18.92 -9.98 -6.83
C MET A 70 19.76 -8.80 -7.35
N HIS A 71 19.24 -7.58 -7.28
CA HIS A 71 19.97 -6.36 -7.62
C HIS A 71 21.20 -6.16 -6.73
N LEU A 72 21.09 -6.49 -5.44
CA LEU A 72 22.21 -6.46 -4.48
C LEU A 72 23.17 -7.67 -4.59
N GLY A 73 22.91 -8.62 -5.50
CA GLY A 73 23.72 -9.84 -5.62
C GLY A 73 23.62 -10.80 -4.43
N ARG A 74 22.62 -10.64 -3.55
CA ARG A 74 22.44 -11.44 -2.34
C ARG A 74 21.55 -12.65 -2.58
N ARG A 75 22.10 -13.84 -2.32
CA ARG A 75 21.38 -15.12 -2.43
C ARG A 75 20.81 -15.55 -1.08
N ILE A 76 19.54 -15.21 -0.84
CA ILE A 76 18.80 -15.62 0.36
C ILE A 76 17.72 -16.65 -0.02
N PRO A 77 17.46 -17.68 0.81
CA PRO A 77 16.40 -18.66 0.56
C PRO A 77 15.02 -18.02 0.41
N TRP A 78 14.24 -18.51 -0.56
CA TRP A 78 12.91 -17.96 -0.88
C TRP A 78 11.98 -17.89 0.33
N LEU A 79 11.89 -18.98 1.11
CA LEU A 79 11.03 -19.02 2.30
C LEU A 79 11.36 -17.93 3.32
N PHE A 80 12.65 -17.61 3.50
CA PHE A 80 13.06 -16.55 4.40
C PHE A 80 12.62 -15.18 3.88
N ILE A 81 12.81 -14.92 2.58
CA ILE A 81 12.36 -13.68 1.93
C ILE A 81 10.84 -13.55 2.11
N SER A 82 10.07 -14.59 1.80
CA SER A 82 8.62 -14.56 1.92
C SER A 82 8.13 -14.26 3.33
N ILE A 83 8.70 -14.90 4.36
CA ILE A 83 8.33 -14.64 5.76
C ILE A 83 8.75 -13.22 6.18
N ALA A 84 9.97 -12.80 5.81
CA ALA A 84 10.46 -11.46 6.13
C ALA A 84 9.60 -10.37 5.48
N SER A 85 9.29 -10.49 4.19
CA SER A 85 8.42 -9.57 3.48
C SER A 85 6.99 -9.58 4.03
N PHE A 86 6.39 -10.75 4.25
CA PHE A 86 5.07 -10.88 4.86
C PHE A 86 5.00 -10.14 6.19
N THR A 87 5.94 -10.42 7.10
CA THR A 87 6.00 -9.79 8.42
C THR A 87 6.20 -8.29 8.30
N THR A 88 7.07 -7.87 7.38
CA THR A 88 7.33 -6.46 7.12
C THR A 88 6.06 -5.74 6.69
N TYR A 89 5.39 -6.21 5.64
CA TYR A 89 4.20 -5.52 5.10
C TYR A 89 2.98 -5.64 6.01
N ALA A 90 2.78 -6.79 6.68
CA ALA A 90 1.71 -6.96 7.65
C ALA A 90 1.83 -5.92 8.79
N LEU A 91 3.03 -5.70 9.33
CA LEU A 91 3.24 -4.69 10.37
C LEU A 91 3.16 -3.26 9.80
N SER A 92 3.80 -3.02 8.65
CA SER A 92 3.90 -1.69 8.05
C SER A 92 2.53 -1.12 7.65
N HIS A 93 1.64 -1.96 7.11
CA HIS A 93 0.32 -1.52 6.67
C HIS A 93 -0.69 -1.35 7.81
N ASN A 94 -0.40 -1.84 9.02
CA ASN A 94 -1.32 -1.75 10.17
C ASN A 94 -0.86 -0.75 11.23
N ILE A 95 0.45 -0.58 11.45
CA ILE A 95 0.99 0.29 12.50
C ILE A 95 1.13 1.75 12.03
N GLY A 96 1.17 1.98 10.71
CA GLY A 96 1.46 3.28 10.13
C GLY A 96 2.97 3.55 10.02
N ALA A 97 3.33 4.76 9.56
CA ALA A 97 4.70 5.13 9.18
C ALA A 97 5.37 4.03 8.34
N SER A 98 4.64 3.48 7.37
CA SER A 98 4.88 2.15 6.78
C SER A 98 6.30 1.94 6.25
N VAL A 99 6.93 2.98 5.71
CA VAL A 99 8.32 2.91 5.26
C VAL A 99 9.28 2.72 6.45
N LEU A 100 9.08 3.45 7.55
CA LEU A 100 9.93 3.38 8.75
C LEU A 100 9.70 2.08 9.52
N SER A 101 8.45 1.74 9.83
CA SER A 101 8.10 0.50 10.53
C SER A 101 8.56 -0.72 9.73
N GLY A 102 8.40 -0.68 8.40
CA GLY A 102 8.89 -1.73 7.52
C GLY A 102 10.41 -1.81 7.43
N ALA A 103 11.10 -0.67 7.41
CA ALA A 103 12.57 -0.62 7.41
C ALA A 103 13.15 -1.28 8.66
N VAL A 104 12.56 -1.08 9.83
CA VAL A 104 13.01 -1.71 11.08
C VAL A 104 12.88 -3.23 11.03
N VAL A 105 11.76 -3.76 10.52
CA VAL A 105 11.56 -5.21 10.39
C VAL A 105 12.57 -5.81 9.42
N ARG A 106 12.76 -5.18 8.25
CA ARG A 106 13.78 -5.58 7.26
C ARG A 106 15.18 -5.49 7.81
N TYR A 107 15.48 -4.46 8.58
CA TYR A 107 16.78 -4.30 9.24
C TYR A 107 17.06 -5.48 10.16
N ARG A 108 16.13 -5.84 11.05
CA ARG A 108 16.30 -7.00 11.95
C ARG A 108 16.38 -8.33 11.18
N ALA A 109 15.52 -8.53 10.19
CA ALA A 109 15.49 -9.76 9.42
C ALA A 109 16.76 -9.93 8.58
N TYR A 110 17.10 -8.96 7.73
CA TYR A 110 18.19 -9.12 6.77
C TYR A 110 19.59 -8.94 7.37
N SER A 111 19.75 -8.20 8.48
CA SER A 111 21.02 -8.19 9.22
C SER A 111 21.37 -9.57 9.77
N SER A 112 20.38 -10.38 10.19
CA SER A 112 20.60 -11.78 10.58
C SER A 112 21.08 -12.69 9.42
N ARG A 113 20.98 -12.20 8.18
CA ARG A 113 21.48 -12.84 6.96
C ARG A 113 22.75 -12.18 6.42
N GLY A 114 23.39 -11.31 7.21
CA GLY A 114 24.67 -10.68 6.87
C GLY A 114 24.58 -9.51 5.89
N LEU A 115 23.39 -8.90 5.73
CA LEU A 115 23.27 -7.63 5.01
C LEU A 115 23.71 -6.48 5.93
N SER A 116 24.49 -5.57 5.36
CA SER A 116 24.85 -4.30 5.99
C SER A 116 23.66 -3.34 6.03
N ALA A 117 23.73 -2.32 6.89
CA ALA A 117 22.70 -1.29 6.99
C ALA A 117 22.48 -0.54 5.66
N SER A 118 23.55 -0.31 4.88
CA SER A 118 23.47 0.36 3.58
C SER A 118 22.75 -0.51 2.55
N GLU A 119 23.04 -1.81 2.49
CA GLU A 119 22.33 -2.75 1.61
C GLU A 119 20.84 -2.84 1.95
N ILE A 120 20.51 -2.85 3.25
CA ILE A 120 19.10 -2.82 3.70
C ILE A 120 18.44 -1.50 3.30
N GLY A 121 19.16 -0.37 3.41
CA GLY A 121 18.67 0.93 2.94
C GLY A 121 18.35 0.93 1.45
N ILE A 122 19.24 0.36 0.63
CA ILE A 122 19.01 0.19 -0.82
C ILE A 122 17.81 -0.73 -1.06
N LEU A 123 17.69 -1.84 -0.32
CA LEU A 123 16.54 -2.74 -0.43
C LEU A 123 15.22 -2.02 -0.12
N VAL A 124 15.16 -1.26 0.97
CA VAL A 124 13.97 -0.48 1.35
C VAL A 124 13.65 0.56 0.28
N ALA A 125 14.65 1.33 -0.17
CA ALA A 125 14.46 2.34 -1.21
C ALA A 125 13.97 1.73 -2.53
N PHE A 126 14.56 0.61 -2.95
CA PHE A 126 14.16 -0.11 -4.16
C PHE A 126 12.71 -0.59 -4.07
N CYS A 127 12.33 -1.24 -2.97
CA CYS A 127 10.96 -1.71 -2.76
C CYS A 127 9.96 -0.54 -2.70
N SER A 128 10.27 0.54 -1.98
CA SER A 128 9.41 1.73 -1.91
C SER A 128 9.25 2.41 -3.28
N PHE A 129 10.34 2.54 -4.03
CA PHE A 129 10.34 3.16 -5.36
C PHE A 129 9.50 2.35 -6.35
N THR A 130 9.75 1.04 -6.44
CA THR A 130 9.01 0.15 -7.35
C THR A 130 7.54 0.02 -6.96
N PHE A 131 7.22 0.02 -5.66
CA PHE A 131 5.83 0.05 -5.20
C PHE A 131 5.13 1.35 -5.62
N ALA A 132 5.76 2.51 -5.41
CA ALA A 132 5.22 3.80 -5.82
C ALA A 132 5.02 3.86 -7.33
N LEU A 133 5.99 3.38 -8.12
CA LEU A 133 5.88 3.30 -9.58
C LEU A 133 4.70 2.42 -10.01
N GLY A 134 4.54 1.25 -9.37
CA GLY A 134 3.40 0.36 -9.60
C GLY A 134 2.06 1.01 -9.25
N THR A 135 1.98 1.74 -8.14
CA THR A 135 0.78 2.49 -7.75
C THR A 135 0.44 3.58 -8.77
N VAL A 136 1.43 4.35 -9.23
CA VAL A 136 1.23 5.39 -10.25
C VAL A 136 0.80 4.77 -11.58
N LEU A 137 1.44 3.67 -12.00
CA LEU A 137 1.08 2.96 -13.23
C LEU A 137 -0.36 2.44 -13.19
N LEU A 138 -0.75 1.75 -12.12
CA LEU A 138 -2.12 1.23 -11.97
C LEU A 138 -3.14 2.36 -11.84
N GLY A 139 -2.81 3.44 -11.12
CA GLY A 139 -3.65 4.63 -11.03
C GLY A 139 -3.87 5.28 -12.40
N ALA A 140 -2.82 5.37 -13.23
CA ALA A 140 -2.93 5.85 -14.60
C ALA A 140 -3.89 4.99 -15.43
N PHE A 141 -3.77 3.66 -15.34
CA PHE A 141 -4.68 2.75 -16.04
C PHE A 141 -6.13 2.91 -15.59
N VAL A 142 -6.39 3.01 -14.28
CA VAL A 142 -7.75 3.24 -13.78
C VAL A 142 -8.33 4.52 -14.37
N LEU A 143 -7.59 5.63 -14.35
CA LEU A 143 -8.06 6.91 -14.86
C LEU A 143 -8.27 6.93 -16.39
N LEU A 144 -7.52 6.12 -17.14
CA LEU A 144 -7.64 6.05 -18.61
C LEU A 144 -8.73 5.08 -19.06
N PHE A 145 -8.93 3.96 -18.36
CA PHE A 145 -9.92 2.93 -18.73
C PHE A 145 -11.30 3.14 -18.08
N ASP A 146 -11.35 3.72 -16.89
CA ASP A 146 -12.60 4.06 -16.20
C ASP A 146 -12.56 5.51 -15.64
N PRO A 147 -12.49 6.52 -16.53
CA PRO A 147 -12.43 7.93 -16.13
C PRO A 147 -13.67 8.39 -15.34
N ALA A 148 -14.82 7.76 -15.57
CA ALA A 148 -16.08 8.06 -14.88
C ALA A 148 -16.02 7.76 -13.37
N LEU A 149 -15.05 6.94 -12.92
CA LEU A 149 -14.84 6.68 -11.50
C LEU A 149 -14.62 7.97 -10.69
N VAL A 150 -14.03 9.01 -11.30
CA VAL A 150 -13.77 10.31 -10.65
C VAL A 150 -15.06 11.10 -10.40
N GLU A 151 -16.13 10.85 -11.15
CA GLU A 151 -17.43 11.49 -10.90
C GLU A 151 -18.02 11.10 -9.54
N ARG A 152 -17.64 9.92 -9.01
CA ARG A 152 -18.03 9.50 -7.64
C ARG A 152 -17.38 10.35 -6.55
N LEU A 153 -16.25 11.00 -6.85
CA LEU A 153 -15.56 11.90 -5.93
C LEU A 153 -16.06 13.33 -6.07
N HIS A 154 -16.37 13.76 -7.29
CA HIS A 154 -16.89 15.09 -7.57
C HIS A 154 -17.79 15.08 -8.81
N GLU A 155 -19.10 15.20 -8.57
CA GLU A 155 -20.11 15.23 -9.62
C GLU A 155 -19.84 16.38 -10.61
N GLY A 156 -19.99 16.09 -11.91
CA GLY A 156 -19.78 17.08 -12.97
C GLY A 156 -18.33 17.29 -13.40
N THR A 157 -17.38 16.47 -12.92
CA THR A 157 -16.00 16.51 -13.40
C THR A 157 -15.92 16.09 -14.87
N PRO A 158 -15.41 16.94 -15.79
CA PRO A 158 -15.29 16.57 -17.19
C PRO A 158 -14.33 15.39 -17.41
N LEU A 159 -14.70 14.45 -18.28
CA LEU A 159 -13.93 13.22 -18.55
C LEU A 159 -12.48 13.46 -19.04
N TRP A 160 -12.19 14.61 -19.62
CA TRP A 160 -10.82 14.93 -20.07
C TRP A 160 -9.86 15.12 -18.88
N VAL A 161 -10.34 15.53 -17.71
CA VAL A 161 -9.51 15.77 -16.52
C VAL A 161 -8.84 14.49 -16.03
N PRO A 162 -9.57 13.39 -15.71
CA PRO A 162 -8.95 12.13 -15.32
C PRO A 162 -8.06 11.57 -16.43
N MET A 163 -8.43 11.71 -17.70
CA MET A 163 -7.59 11.25 -18.81
C MET A 163 -6.25 11.98 -18.88
N VAL A 164 -6.25 13.32 -18.77
CA VAL A 164 -5.01 14.11 -18.77
C VAL A 164 -4.12 13.72 -17.59
N ILE A 165 -4.70 13.56 -16.39
CA ILE A 165 -3.96 13.11 -15.20
C ILE A 165 -3.38 11.71 -15.45
N GLY A 166 -4.18 10.79 -16.00
CA GLY A 166 -3.74 9.43 -16.35
C GLY A 166 -2.56 9.42 -17.33
N PHE A 167 -2.62 10.23 -18.39
CA PHE A 167 -1.50 10.36 -19.34
C PHE A 167 -0.25 10.99 -18.71
N LEU A 168 -0.40 11.98 -17.83
CA LEU A 168 0.72 12.57 -17.09
C LEU A 168 1.38 11.54 -16.16
N MET A 169 0.57 10.76 -15.43
CA MET A 169 1.05 9.67 -14.57
C MET A 169 1.80 8.62 -15.40
N LEU A 170 1.24 8.20 -16.54
CA LEU A 170 1.88 7.23 -17.42
C LEU A 170 3.20 7.76 -18.01
N SER A 171 3.23 9.03 -18.41
CA SER A 171 4.44 9.70 -18.92
C SER A 171 5.53 9.76 -17.85
N ALA A 172 5.16 10.03 -16.60
CA ALA A 172 6.09 10.02 -15.47
C ALA A 172 6.69 8.62 -15.26
N VAL A 173 5.90 7.55 -15.37
CA VAL A 173 6.40 6.17 -15.26
C VAL A 173 7.35 5.80 -16.39
N VAL A 174 7.08 6.23 -17.63
CA VAL A 174 7.96 5.94 -18.78
C VAL A 174 9.29 6.71 -18.69
N ALA A 175 9.33 7.82 -17.97
CA ALA A 175 10.51 8.66 -17.83
C ALA A 175 11.49 8.24 -16.72
N THR A 176 11.13 7.29 -15.84
CA THR A 176 11.97 6.77 -14.75
C THR A 176 12.83 5.59 -15.16
#